data_AF-A0A1Q5HM76-F1
#
_entry.id   AF-A0A1Q5HM76-F1
#
_cell.length_a   1.000
_cell.length_b   1.000
_cell.length_c   1.000
_cell.angle_alpha   90.00
_cell.angle_beta   90.00
_cell.angle_gamma   90.00
#
_symmetry.space_group_name_H-M   'P 1'
#
loop_
_entity.id
_entity.type
_entity.pdbx_description
1 polymer ?
#
loop_
_entity_poly.entity_id
_entity_poly.type
_entity_poly.pdbx_seq_one_letter_code
_entity_poly.pdbx_strand_id
1 'polypeptide(L)'
;MSTHIPGLSGPGDECLLLVHVRQVVGQVHYRICTDCAQGVITALTLDERFLGSGLGTRALSHLRSRHPGLAWRSTLSMRTTRDLLRRMRIPTVMADTLCAHGPAAA
;
A
#
# COMPACT_ATOMS: atom_id res chain seq x y z
N MET A 1 -2.13 0.75 -19.36
CA MET A 1 -2.28 2.21 -19.12
C MET A 1 -2.86 2.37 -17.73
N SER A 2 -2.05 2.87 -16.79
CA SER A 2 -2.47 3.09 -15.38
C SER A 2 -2.89 4.55 -15.28
N THR A 3 -4.18 4.79 -15.07
CA THR A 3 -4.76 6.14 -14.99
C THR A 3 -4.34 6.79 -13.68
N HIS A 4 -3.49 7.81 -13.75
CA HIS A 4 -3.15 8.68 -12.63
C HIS A 4 -4.38 9.53 -12.29
N ILE A 5 -5.01 9.30 -11.14
CA ILE A 5 -6.12 10.13 -10.64
C ILE A 5 -5.50 11.20 -9.75
N PRO A 6 -5.50 12.49 -10.13
CA PRO A 6 -4.96 13.56 -9.31
C PRO A 6 -6.01 13.93 -8.27
N GLY A 7 -5.98 13.28 -7.10
CA GLY A 7 -6.80 13.64 -5.96
C GLY A 7 -5.92 13.92 -4.75
N LEU A 8 -5.52 15.19 -4.56
CA LEU A 8 -5.05 15.78 -3.29
C LEU A 8 -4.03 14.99 -2.43
N SER A 9 -3.34 14.02 -3.01
CA SER A 9 -2.18 13.37 -2.41
C SER A 9 -0.98 14.28 -2.57
N GLY A 10 -0.40 14.74 -1.46
CA GLY A 10 0.90 15.42 -1.50
C GLY A 10 1.93 14.59 -2.29
N PRO A 11 2.96 15.22 -2.88
CA PRO A 11 3.91 14.55 -3.77
C PRO A 11 4.52 13.33 -3.06
N GLY A 12 4.03 12.13 -3.41
CA GLY A 12 4.50 10.86 -2.85
C GLY A 12 3.45 9.88 -2.35
N ASP A 13 2.15 10.23 -2.22
CA ASP A 13 1.09 9.28 -1.83
C ASP A 13 0.36 8.70 -3.05
N GLU A 14 0.71 7.47 -3.39
CA GLU A 14 0.19 6.68 -4.50
C GLU A 14 -1.01 5.84 -4.05
N CYS A 15 -1.98 5.64 -4.95
CA CYS A 15 -3.17 4.85 -4.66
C CYS A 15 -3.36 3.73 -5.70
N LEU A 16 -3.52 2.50 -5.21
CA LEU A 16 -3.88 1.33 -6.01
C LEU A 16 -5.34 0.95 -5.72
N LEU A 17 -6.20 1.10 -6.72
CA LEU A 17 -7.59 0.68 -6.63
C LEU A 17 -7.73 -0.83 -6.82
N LEU A 18 -8.44 -1.48 -5.90
CA LEU A 18 -8.87 -2.86 -6.02
C LEU A 18 -10.20 -2.90 -6.74
N VAL A 19 -10.23 -3.51 -7.92
CA VAL A 19 -11.44 -3.63 -8.74
C VAL A 19 -11.85 -5.09 -8.86
N HIS A 20 -13.12 -5.39 -8.58
CA HIS A 20 -13.73 -6.69 -8.79
C HIS A 20 -14.99 -6.50 -9.66
N VAL A 21 -15.06 -7.23 -10.78
CA VAL A 21 -16.20 -7.15 -11.74
C VAL A 21 -16.54 -5.70 -12.10
N ARG A 22 -15.52 -4.92 -12.52
CA ARG A 22 -15.62 -3.49 -12.90
C ARG A 22 -16.05 -2.52 -11.79
N GLN A 23 -16.18 -2.96 -10.55
CA GLN A 23 -16.48 -2.10 -9.41
C GLN A 23 -15.26 -1.95 -8.51
N VAL A 24 -15.00 -0.73 -8.03
CA VAL A 24 -14.00 -0.48 -7.00
C VAL A 24 -14.52 -1.07 -5.69
N VAL A 25 -13.81 -2.05 -5.16
CA VAL A 25 -14.16 -2.75 -3.90
C VAL A 25 -13.17 -2.43 -2.78
N GLY A 26 -12.12 -1.67 -3.08
CA GLY A 26 -11.13 -1.25 -2.10
C GLY A 26 -10.02 -0.40 -2.72
N GLN A 27 -9.10 0.06 -1.88
CA GLN A 27 -7.93 0.81 -2.28
C GLN A 27 -6.76 0.61 -1.31
N VAL A 28 -5.55 0.70 -1.84
CA VAL A 28 -4.29 0.66 -1.08
C VAL A 28 -3.58 1.98 -1.28
N HIS A 29 -3.35 2.72 -0.20
CA HIS A 29 -2.54 3.93 -0.24
C HIS A 29 -1.13 3.56 0.21
N TYR A 30 -0.15 4.04 -0.54
CA TYR A 30 1.23 3.72 -0.29
C TYR A 30 2.14 4.84 -0.76
N ARG A 31 3.30 4.91 -0.13
CA ARG A 31 4.36 5.84 -0.50
C ARG A 31 5.59 5.05 -0.90
N ILE A 32 6.32 5.54 -1.88
CA ILE A 32 7.59 4.95 -2.30
C ILE A 32 8.70 5.99 -2.16
N CYS A 33 9.87 5.54 -1.74
CA CYS A 33 11.10 6.31 -1.78
C CYS A 33 12.07 5.55 -2.67
N THR A 34 12.38 6.12 -3.83
CA THR A 34 13.31 5.53 -4.79
C THR A 34 14.75 5.56 -4.26
N ASP A 35 15.12 6.60 -3.49
CA ASP A 35 16.47 6.75 -2.95
C ASP A 35 16.81 5.69 -1.90
N CYS A 36 15.84 5.32 -1.06
CA CYS A 36 15.99 4.25 -0.08
C CYS A 36 15.60 2.86 -0.61
N ALA A 37 15.04 2.77 -1.82
CA ALA A 37 14.36 1.58 -2.31
C ALA A 37 13.35 1.01 -1.28
N GLN A 38 12.51 1.87 -0.71
CA GLN A 38 11.51 1.49 0.30
C GLN A 38 10.09 1.87 -0.12
N GLY A 39 9.13 1.01 0.23
CA GLY A 39 7.70 1.26 0.05
C GLY A 39 6.97 1.16 1.39
N VAL A 40 6.06 2.08 1.68
CA VAL A 40 5.30 2.11 2.94
C VAL A 40 3.82 2.18 2.62
N ILE A 41 3.07 1.16 3.05
CA ILE A 41 1.62 1.13 2.95
C ILE A 41 1.04 1.94 4.11
N THR A 42 0.34 3.03 3.78
CA THR A 42 -0.24 4.00 4.71
C THR A 42 -1.70 3.67 5.03
N ALA A 43 -2.45 3.20 4.04
CA ALA A 43 -3.85 2.80 4.20
C ALA A 43 -4.19 1.56 3.35
N LEU A 44 -5.09 0.73 3.84
CA LEU A 44 -5.71 -0.36 3.08
C LEU A 44 -7.18 -0.43 3.47
N THR A 45 -8.04 -0.13 2.51
CA THR A 45 -9.49 -0.25 2.67
C THR A 45 -9.98 -1.31 1.70
N LEU A 46 -10.75 -2.26 2.19
CA LEU A 46 -11.37 -3.30 1.38
C LEU A 46 -12.74 -3.57 1.96
N ASP A 47 -13.76 -3.65 1.10
CA ASP A 47 -15.10 -4.04 1.48
C ASP A 47 -15.05 -5.40 2.21
N GLU A 48 -15.77 -5.50 3.33
CA GLU A 48 -15.70 -6.64 4.25
C GLU A 48 -15.97 -7.97 3.55
N ARG A 49 -16.86 -7.96 2.56
CA ARG A 49 -17.22 -9.13 1.73
C ARG A 49 -16.02 -9.72 1.00
N PHE A 50 -14.97 -8.92 0.80
CA PHE A 50 -13.78 -9.29 0.05
C PHE A 50 -12.54 -9.52 0.93
N LEU A 51 -12.61 -9.28 2.24
CA LEU A 51 -11.48 -9.50 3.17
C LEU A 51 -10.95 -10.93 3.12
N GLY A 52 -11.83 -11.93 2.95
CA GLY A 52 -11.47 -13.34 2.82
C GLY A 52 -11.18 -13.82 1.38
N SER A 53 -11.45 -13.00 0.37
CA SER A 53 -11.37 -13.39 -1.05
C SER A 53 -9.95 -13.51 -1.61
N GLY A 54 -8.94 -13.08 -0.84
CA GLY A 54 -7.55 -13.00 -1.29
C GLY A 54 -7.24 -11.77 -2.17
N LEU A 55 -8.21 -10.87 -2.39
CA LEU A 55 -7.98 -9.62 -3.13
C LEU A 55 -6.89 -8.75 -2.51
N GLY A 56 -6.86 -8.63 -1.17
CA GLY A 56 -5.76 -7.96 -0.47
C GLY A 56 -4.40 -8.56 -0.80
N THR A 57 -4.27 -9.89 -0.83
CA THR A 57 -3.02 -10.58 -1.16
C THR A 57 -2.61 -10.33 -2.61
N ARG A 58 -3.57 -10.33 -3.54
CA ARG A 58 -3.32 -10.02 -4.94
C ARG A 58 -2.86 -8.58 -5.12
N ALA A 59 -3.46 -7.61 -4.43
CA ALA A 59 -3.02 -6.21 -4.49
C ALA A 59 -1.59 -6.04 -3.97
N LEU A 60 -1.24 -6.66 -2.84
CA LEU A 60 0.13 -6.58 -2.32
C LEU A 60 1.14 -7.29 -3.23
N SER A 61 0.76 -8.42 -3.81
CA SER A 61 1.60 -9.11 -4.80
C SER A 61 1.80 -8.25 -6.05
N HIS A 62 0.74 -7.56 -6.48
CA HIS A 62 0.78 -6.63 -7.61
C HIS A 62 1.68 -5.42 -7.33
N LEU A 63 1.62 -4.84 -6.13
CA LEU A 63 2.52 -3.76 -5.72
C LEU A 63 3.99 -4.22 -5.79
N ARG A 64 4.27 -5.43 -5.31
CA ARG A 64 5.63 -5.99 -5.35
C ARG A 64 6.10 -6.29 -6.78
N SER A 65 5.23 -6.76 -7.66
CA SER A 65 5.59 -6.98 -9.07
C SER A 65 5.79 -5.68 -9.84
N ARG A 66 5.02 -4.64 -9.49
CA ARG A 66 5.12 -3.31 -10.11
C ARG A 66 6.39 -2.56 -9.69
N HIS A 67 6.82 -2.77 -8.44
CA HIS A 67 8.03 -2.15 -7.89
C HIS A 67 9.02 -3.22 -7.40
N PRO A 68 9.70 -3.92 -8.32
CA PRO A 68 10.72 -4.87 -7.94
C PRO A 68 11.87 -4.14 -7.24
N GLY A 69 12.41 -4.74 -6.18
CA GLY A 69 13.53 -4.18 -5.41
C GLY A 69 13.14 -3.24 -4.26
N LEU A 70 11.86 -2.88 -4.10
CA LEU A 70 11.43 -2.12 -2.93
C LEU A 70 11.24 -3.03 -1.70
N ALA A 71 11.81 -2.61 -0.57
CA ALA A 71 11.50 -3.18 0.73
C ALA A 71 10.18 -2.58 1.27
N TRP A 72 9.13 -3.40 1.31
CA TRP A 72 7.79 -2.98 1.73
C TRP A 72 7.62 -3.03 3.25
N ARG A 73 6.98 -2.00 3.80
CA ARG A 73 6.64 -1.79 5.21
C ARG A 73 5.18 -1.34 5.31
N SER A 74 4.58 -1.49 6.48
CA SER A 74 3.20 -1.03 6.73
C SER A 74 3.11 -0.26 8.04
N THR A 75 2.37 0.86 8.03
CA THR A 75 2.02 1.58 9.26
C THR A 75 0.71 1.08 9.89
N LEU A 76 0.04 0.11 9.25
CA LEU A 76 -1.24 -0.42 9.69
C LEU A 76 -1.06 -1.44 10.81
N SER A 77 -1.71 -1.18 11.95
CA SER A 77 -1.75 -2.06 13.13
C SER A 77 -3.04 -2.90 13.23
N MET A 78 -3.99 -2.72 12.29
CA MET A 78 -5.32 -3.34 12.35
C MET A 78 -5.24 -4.87 12.31
N ARG A 79 -6.08 -5.52 13.14
CA ARG A 79 -6.13 -6.98 13.30
C ARG A 79 -6.40 -7.70 11.97
N THR A 80 -7.31 -7.15 11.17
CA THR A 80 -7.77 -7.70 9.89
C THR A 80 -6.68 -7.71 8.81
N THR A 81 -5.83 -6.68 8.79
CA THR A 81 -4.70 -6.57 7.84
C THR A 81 -3.46 -7.29 8.33
N ARG A 82 -3.40 -7.67 9.62
CA ARG A 82 -2.23 -8.32 10.20
C ARG A 82 -1.91 -9.67 9.57
N ASP A 83 -2.93 -10.49 9.32
CA ASP A 83 -2.74 -11.80 8.68
C ASP A 83 -2.28 -11.65 7.23
N LEU A 84 -2.81 -10.64 6.55
CA LEU A 84 -2.41 -10.29 5.19
C LEU A 84 -0.94 -9.85 5.13
N LEU A 85 -0.52 -8.95 6.03
CA LEU A 85 0.87 -8.47 6.12
C LEU A 85 1.83 -9.60 6.52
N ARG A 86 1.44 -10.46 7.46
CA ARG A 86 2.22 -11.64 7.87
C ARG A 86 2.44 -12.61 6.71
N ARG A 87 1.39 -12.92 5.94
CA ARG A 87 1.49 -13.78 4.74
C ARG A 87 2.45 -13.22 3.70
N MET A 88 2.55 -11.90 3.62
CA MET A 88 3.45 -11.19 2.70
C MET A 88 4.82 -10.84 3.30
N ARG A 89 5.11 -11.22 4.56
CA ARG A 89 6.33 -10.85 5.30
C ARG A 89 6.60 -9.34 5.32
N ILE A 90 5.56 -8.52 5.37
CA ILE A 90 5.69 -7.05 5.46
C ILE A 90 5.80 -6.69 6.95
N PRO A 91 6.96 -6.21 7.43
CA PRO A 91 7.09 -5.75 8.80
C PRO A 91 6.21 -4.52 9.05
N THR A 92 5.55 -4.50 10.20
CA THR A 92 4.88 -3.29 10.70
C THR A 92 5.93 -2.38 11.30
N VAL A 93 5.90 -1.10 10.94
CA VAL A 93 6.87 -0.10 11.40
C VAL A 93 6.10 1.07 11.96
N MET A 94 6.56 1.63 13.09
CA MET A 94 5.99 2.88 13.59
C MET A 94 6.26 3.97 12.56
N ALA A 95 5.29 4.86 12.35
CA ALA A 95 5.38 5.94 11.36
C ALA A 95 6.62 6.84 11.56
N ASP A 96 7.24 6.83 12.73
CA ASP A 96 8.47 7.58 13.02
C ASP A 96 9.73 7.00 12.35
N THR A 97 9.65 5.82 11.75
CA THR A 97 10.72 5.23 10.92
C THR A 97 10.38 5.30 9.43
N LEU A 98 9.65 6.33 9.02
CA LEU A 98 9.62 6.73 7.62
C LEU A 98 11.02 7.21 7.24
N CYS A 99 11.47 6.85 6.03
CA CYS A 99 12.76 7.33 5.54
C CYS A 99 12.82 8.86 5.69
N ALA A 100 13.98 9.42 6.04
CA ALA A 100 14.16 10.88 6.12
C ALA A 100 13.90 11.59 4.76
N HIS A 101 13.85 10.81 3.67
CA HIS A 101 13.44 11.22 2.33
C HIS A 101 11.92 11.17 2.11
N GLY A 102 11.14 10.81 3.14
CA GLY A 102 9.70 11.08 3.17
C GLY A 102 9.51 12.59 3.02
N PRO A 103 8.42 13.04 2.37
CA PRO A 103 8.34 14.38 1.84
C PRO A 103 8.68 15.37 2.95
N ALA A 104 9.81 16.07 2.74
CA ALA A 104 10.19 17.16 3.60
C ALA A 104 8.97 18.09 3.67
N ALA A 105 8.44 18.26 4.87
CA ALA A 105 7.50 19.32 5.14
C ALA A 105 8.20 20.63 4.73
N ALA A 106 7.72 21.23 3.64
CA ALA A 106 7.97 22.62 3.31
C ALA A 106 6.92 23.47 4.03
#